data_AF-A0A4S2M264-F1
#
_entry.id   AF-A0A4S2M264-F1
#
_cell.length_a   1.000
_cell.length_b   1.000
_cell.length_c   1.000
_cell.angle_alpha   90.00
_cell.angle_beta   90.00
_cell.angle_gamma   90.00
#
_symmetry.space_group_name_H-M   'P 1'
#
loop_
_entity.id
_entity.type
_entity.pdbx_description
1 polymer ?
#
loop_
_entity_poly.entity_id
_entity_poly.type
_entity_poly.pdbx_seq_one_letter_code
_entity_poly.pdbx_strand_id
1 'polypeptide(L)'
;MSRVLSILSSPRLFTLPACRFSLPRDVKYDHGPSFYVIPEISGDLSKGVPTMDFESLPKIESITPDVAFNGFSRLLVDYQLSLSRLSEDIKRGDIPLTSNALLHSLEEIFYPVEHGFQILHSILSYSTDPLWPLVLGRLYRKLRTSRTEYFRMDPDIYRALLTVRANDSALCPAEKAMLEALILECWKHGSALALAASGSLSPQSSSVTVKKTKQTSDDVVPDLPLLSPSDAKEKLDRLHNLQAELQKEEQLFQGMVWATSAVSGTQTGYYRSTGRYPNPTELTYLVGAANIPIAESDLAPSTPSWLPVALGGQQNGGHIADMKINIASDAVVHSLLRHCSTRQVRQTVWSHWVQRASLRVFGGSTGQHASNDSRMQTIRRLRRDVAESLGCEDWLSLMWRSPYMRMPTSSEALVSTVLEPLRTELKPIGQIELQLLSEWSSAYLDLPGTKLEAWDIAYAIEQYNFTASDAELQALITPPESGRLTTHVHTLLNQLANLFRLQLVPSTRSDTDLPVYSLEDMDDGKFFGQIIFDLFHQPGRPPFLGVTASVPIATRTRLSTTGTTIRPKIGNHSVSVLLGDLPPTAETEGCQAQVTRTYYSPLQLSVHRCSPTTPR
;
A
#
# COMPACT_ATOMS: atom_id res chain seq x y z
N MET A 1 13.04 1.74 11.67
CA MET A 1 12.36 0.92 10.64
C MET A 1 11.23 1.66 9.94
N SER A 2 10.30 2.32 10.63
CA SER A 2 9.21 3.11 10.01
C SER A 2 9.68 4.22 9.05
N ARG A 3 10.91 4.72 9.23
CA ARG A 3 11.55 5.74 8.37
C ARG A 3 12.20 5.22 7.09
N VAL A 4 12.50 3.91 7.03
CA VAL A 4 13.17 3.31 5.86
C VAL A 4 12.11 2.71 4.90
N LEU A 5 11.04 2.15 5.48
CA LEU A 5 9.66 2.27 4.92
C LEU A 5 9.34 3.79 4.83
N SER A 6 8.28 4.36 4.27
CA SER A 6 8.24 5.82 3.94
C SER A 6 9.27 6.27 2.89
N ILE A 7 10.59 6.25 3.16
CA ILE A 7 11.63 6.73 2.23
C ILE A 7 11.66 5.90 0.93
N LEU A 8 11.50 4.58 1.04
CA LEU A 8 11.63 3.67 -0.09
C LEU A 8 10.39 2.82 -0.35
N SER A 9 9.48 2.74 0.62
CA SER A 9 8.17 2.13 0.40
C SER A 9 7.21 3.18 -0.12
N SER A 10 6.95 3.19 -1.44
CA SER A 10 5.54 3.31 -1.81
C SER A 10 4.83 2.21 -1.02
N PRO A 11 3.83 2.52 -0.17
CA PRO A 11 3.12 1.47 0.55
C PRO A 11 2.64 0.45 -0.49
N ARG A 12 3.27 -0.73 -0.51
CA ARG A 12 2.77 -1.89 -1.24
C ARG A 12 1.41 -2.34 -0.67
N LEU A 13 0.98 -1.74 0.43
CA LEU A 13 -0.26 -2.04 1.14
C LEU A 13 -1.52 -1.46 0.49
N PHE A 14 -1.38 -0.52 -0.45
CA PHE A 14 -2.41 -0.25 -1.45
C PHE A 14 -1.70 0.07 -2.75
N THR A 15 -1.33 -0.96 -3.50
CA THR A 15 -1.36 -0.79 -4.95
C THR A 15 -2.76 -0.26 -5.27
N LEU A 16 -2.91 1.01 -5.63
CA LEU A 16 -3.86 1.34 -6.69
C LEU A 16 -3.38 0.49 -7.87
N PRO A 17 -3.96 -0.71 -8.07
CA PRO A 17 -3.44 -1.67 -9.01
C PRO A 17 -4.03 -1.22 -10.33
N ALA A 18 -3.35 -0.27 -10.97
CA ALA A 18 -3.17 -0.25 -12.40
C ALA A 18 -2.68 1.12 -12.86
N CYS A 19 -1.81 1.04 -13.85
CA CYS A 19 -1.46 2.14 -14.72
C CYS A 19 -1.25 1.55 -16.11
N ARG A 20 -2.27 1.78 -16.96
CA ARG A 20 -2.36 1.59 -18.42
C ARG A 20 -2.72 0.19 -18.94
N PHE A 21 -3.92 0.13 -19.49
CA PHE A 21 -4.16 -0.49 -20.79
C PHE A 21 -3.88 0.55 -21.89
N SER A 22 -3.12 0.14 -22.89
CA SER A 22 -3.29 0.61 -24.27
C SER A 22 -3.06 -0.63 -25.13
N LEU A 23 -4.11 -1.06 -25.84
CA LEU A 23 -4.01 -2.14 -26.81
C LEU A 23 -2.98 -1.78 -27.91
N PRO A 24 -2.28 -2.76 -28.50
CA PRO A 24 -1.44 -2.53 -29.66
C PRO A 24 -2.31 -2.07 -30.84
N ARG A 25 -1.99 -0.91 -31.42
CA ARG A 25 -2.51 -0.53 -32.75
C ARG A 25 -1.69 -1.27 -33.80
N ASP A 26 -2.11 -2.48 -34.15
CA ASP A 26 -1.81 -3.06 -35.47
C ASP A 26 -2.82 -2.52 -36.48
N VAL A 27 -2.76 -1.22 -36.77
CA VAL A 27 -3.37 -0.66 -37.97
C VAL A 27 -2.46 0.45 -38.47
N LYS A 28 -1.86 0.22 -39.64
CA LYS A 28 -1.16 1.23 -40.45
C LYS A 28 -2.07 2.45 -40.61
N TYR A 29 -1.70 3.56 -39.99
CA TYR A 29 -2.13 4.89 -40.43
C TYR A 29 -0.90 5.77 -40.54
N ASP A 30 -0.73 6.27 -41.76
CA ASP A 30 0.38 7.08 -42.22
C ASP A 30 0.57 8.36 -41.40
N HIS A 31 1.84 8.72 -41.28
CA HIS A 31 2.46 10.00 -40.94
C HIS A 31 1.54 11.21 -40.64
N GLY A 32 1.62 11.68 -39.40
CA GLY A 32 1.35 13.08 -39.03
C GLY A 32 2.10 13.43 -37.73
N PRO A 33 2.71 14.63 -37.60
CA PRO A 33 3.44 15.01 -36.40
C PRO A 33 2.46 15.11 -35.24
N SER A 34 2.58 14.20 -34.27
CA SER A 34 1.80 14.29 -33.03
C SER A 34 2.41 15.41 -32.19
N PHE A 35 1.78 16.58 -32.18
CA PHE A 35 2.14 17.65 -31.28
C PHE A 35 1.98 17.18 -29.83
N TYR A 36 3.06 17.28 -29.04
CA TYR A 36 2.99 17.15 -27.59
C TYR A 36 2.20 18.35 -27.06
N VAL A 37 0.92 18.15 -26.74
CA VAL A 37 0.19 19.11 -25.91
C VAL A 37 0.66 18.89 -24.48
N ILE A 38 1.72 19.60 -24.10
CA ILE A 38 1.99 19.93 -22.71
C ILE A 38 0.78 20.77 -22.29
N PRO A 39 -0.08 20.35 -21.33
CA PRO A 39 -1.08 21.27 -20.81
C PRO A 39 -0.31 22.46 -20.24
N GLU A 40 -0.59 23.65 -20.78
CA GLU A 40 0.00 24.89 -20.35
C GLU A 40 -0.02 24.94 -18.82
N ILE A 41 1.17 25.05 -18.22
CA ILE A 41 1.29 25.38 -16.81
C ILE A 41 0.75 26.80 -16.71
N SER A 42 -0.52 26.95 -16.31
CA SER A 42 -1.20 28.23 -16.22
C SER A 42 -0.32 29.24 -15.49
N GLY A 43 -0.06 30.40 -16.09
CA GLY A 43 0.95 31.37 -15.67
C GLY A 43 0.75 32.04 -14.30
N ASP A 44 -0.26 31.64 -13.52
CA ASP A 44 -0.63 32.28 -12.25
C ASP A 44 -0.71 31.28 -11.08
N LEU A 45 0.34 30.44 -10.94
CA LEU A 45 0.44 29.36 -9.94
C LEU A 45 1.27 29.75 -8.70
N SER A 46 1.53 31.04 -8.48
CA SER A 46 2.20 31.53 -7.25
C SER A 46 1.37 31.29 -5.97
N LYS A 47 0.07 30.99 -6.13
CA LYS A 47 -0.88 30.74 -5.03
C LYS A 47 -1.38 29.29 -4.92
N GLY A 48 -0.85 28.35 -5.70
CA GLY A 48 -1.57 27.10 -6.02
C GLY A 48 -0.87 25.76 -5.76
N VAL A 49 0.36 25.72 -5.24
CA VAL A 49 0.71 24.55 -4.43
C VAL A 49 -0.11 24.78 -3.17
N PRO A 50 -0.99 23.86 -2.72
CA PRO A 50 -1.45 23.95 -1.35
C PRO A 50 -0.16 24.08 -0.56
N THR A 51 0.11 25.26 -0.02
CA THR A 51 1.07 25.41 1.06
C THR A 51 0.43 24.56 2.12
N MET A 52 0.73 23.26 2.09
CA MET A 52 0.39 22.33 3.13
C MET A 52 1.05 23.02 4.31
N ASP A 53 0.27 23.68 5.14
CA ASP A 53 0.80 24.17 6.38
C ASP A 53 0.91 22.91 7.20
N PHE A 54 2.12 22.34 7.26
CA PHE A 54 2.37 20.98 7.77
C PHE A 54 2.14 20.86 9.29
N GLU A 55 1.69 21.95 9.92
CA GLU A 55 1.19 22.00 11.30
C GLU A 55 -0.35 21.85 11.38
N SER A 56 -1.08 22.24 10.32
CA SER A 56 -2.55 22.15 10.24
C SER A 56 -3.01 20.86 9.54
N LEU A 57 -4.20 20.36 9.89
CA LEU A 57 -4.85 19.31 9.11
C LEU A 57 -5.02 19.84 7.68
N PRO A 58 -4.69 19.06 6.64
CA PRO A 58 -4.99 19.47 5.30
C PRO A 58 -6.50 19.73 5.24
N LYS A 59 -6.89 20.93 4.81
CA LYS A 59 -8.29 21.24 4.51
C LYS A 59 -8.66 20.46 3.26
N ILE A 60 -8.92 19.16 3.41
CA ILE A 60 -9.12 18.21 2.31
C ILE A 60 -10.22 18.70 1.37
N GLU A 61 -11.25 19.35 1.92
CA GLU A 61 -12.35 19.97 1.17
C GLU A 61 -11.91 21.07 0.19
N SER A 62 -10.80 21.75 0.46
CA SER A 62 -10.26 22.81 -0.40
C SER A 62 -9.36 22.29 -1.52
N ILE A 63 -8.96 21.02 -1.47
CA ILE A 63 -8.09 20.42 -2.49
C ILE A 63 -8.99 19.78 -3.53
N THR A 64 -8.93 20.27 -4.77
CA THR A 64 -9.62 19.64 -5.91
C THR A 64 -8.66 18.75 -6.71
N PRO A 65 -9.16 17.77 -7.50
CA PRO A 65 -8.32 16.93 -8.34
C PRO A 65 -7.37 17.72 -9.27
N ASP A 66 -7.82 18.85 -9.82
CA ASP A 66 -7.02 19.69 -10.72
C ASP A 66 -5.91 20.44 -9.98
N VAL A 67 -6.23 21.04 -8.83
CA VAL A 67 -5.24 21.74 -7.97
C VAL A 67 -4.20 20.74 -7.49
N ALA A 68 -4.62 19.54 -7.08
CA ALA A 68 -3.71 18.47 -6.71
C ALA A 68 -2.81 18.07 -7.89
N PHE A 69 -3.37 17.78 -9.07
CA PHE A 69 -2.56 17.35 -10.22
C PHE A 69 -1.47 18.36 -10.58
N ASN A 70 -1.80 19.65 -10.58
CA ASN A 70 -0.85 20.72 -10.90
C ASN A 70 0.20 20.92 -9.79
N GLY A 71 -0.24 21.05 -8.53
CA GLY A 71 0.65 21.24 -7.39
C GLY A 71 1.65 20.09 -7.21
N PHE A 72 1.16 18.85 -7.28
CA PHE A 72 2.01 17.65 -7.18
C PHE A 72 2.89 17.45 -8.41
N SER A 73 2.45 17.82 -9.60
CA SER A 73 3.32 17.77 -10.79
C SER A 73 4.50 18.74 -10.64
N ARG A 74 4.29 19.94 -10.09
CA ARG A 74 5.38 20.88 -9.80
C ARG A 74 6.33 20.34 -8.73
N LEU A 75 5.79 19.79 -7.65
CA LEU A 75 6.60 19.15 -6.59
C LEU A 75 7.52 18.05 -7.15
N LEU A 76 7.04 17.29 -8.14
CA LEU A 76 7.85 16.27 -8.83
C LEU A 76 8.94 16.87 -9.73
N VAL A 77 8.71 18.03 -10.35
CA VAL A 77 9.74 18.74 -11.13
C VAL A 77 10.84 19.24 -10.19
N ASP A 78 10.48 19.86 -9.06
CA ASP A 78 11.43 20.34 -8.07
C ASP A 78 12.28 19.18 -7.50
N TYR A 79 11.64 18.03 -7.29
CA TYR A 79 12.31 16.79 -6.89
C TYR A 79 13.34 16.30 -7.92
N GLN A 80 12.97 16.22 -9.20
CA GLN A 80 13.88 15.83 -10.28
C GLN A 80 15.08 16.78 -10.37
N LEU A 81 14.81 18.09 -10.37
CA LEU A 81 15.86 19.12 -10.41
C LEU A 81 16.81 19.03 -9.22
N SER A 82 16.29 18.75 -8.03
CA SER A 82 17.12 18.65 -6.83
C SER A 82 18.02 17.41 -6.84
N LEU A 83 17.53 16.27 -7.33
CA LEU A 83 18.36 15.08 -7.53
C LEU A 83 19.43 15.29 -8.60
N SER A 84 19.09 15.93 -9.72
CA SER A 84 20.09 16.28 -10.75
C SER A 84 21.16 17.21 -10.21
N ARG A 85 20.79 18.22 -9.40
CA ARG A 85 21.76 19.09 -8.73
C ARG A 85 22.67 18.33 -7.79
N LEU A 86 22.10 17.46 -6.93
CA LEU A 86 22.88 16.61 -6.04
C LEU A 86 23.90 15.75 -6.80
N SER A 87 23.50 15.14 -7.92
CA SER A 87 24.40 14.36 -8.78
C SER A 87 25.55 15.21 -9.35
N GLU A 88 25.26 16.42 -9.83
CA GLU A 88 26.28 17.35 -10.33
C GLU A 88 27.22 17.86 -9.23
N ASP A 89 26.70 18.19 -8.06
CA ASP A 89 27.48 18.64 -6.91
C ASP A 89 28.41 17.53 -6.40
N ILE A 90 27.95 16.26 -6.43
CA ILE A 90 28.80 15.08 -6.16
C ILE A 90 29.93 14.97 -7.18
N LYS A 91 29.66 15.14 -8.48
CA LYS A 91 30.69 15.08 -9.53
C LYS A 91 31.74 16.17 -9.39
N ARG A 92 31.33 17.37 -8.99
CA ARG A 92 32.21 18.53 -8.77
C ARG A 92 33.00 18.44 -7.47
N GLY A 93 32.57 17.59 -6.54
CA GLY A 93 33.14 17.51 -5.19
C GLY A 93 32.68 18.66 -4.29
N ASP A 94 31.57 19.32 -4.63
CA ASP A 94 31.00 20.44 -3.88
C ASP A 94 30.32 19.96 -2.58
N ILE A 95 29.99 18.68 -2.48
CA ILE A 95 29.41 18.04 -1.28
C ILE A 95 30.42 17.06 -0.67
N PRO A 96 30.71 17.18 0.64
CA PRO A 96 31.58 16.22 1.32
C PRO A 96 30.89 14.85 1.39
N LEU A 97 31.61 13.79 1.00
CA LEU A 97 31.13 12.40 1.03
C LEU A 97 31.12 11.81 2.45
N THR A 98 30.38 12.45 3.34
CA THR A 98 30.12 12.02 4.72
C THR A 98 28.65 11.62 4.85
N SER A 99 28.34 10.74 5.81
CA SER A 99 26.94 10.34 6.07
C SER A 99 26.03 11.53 6.34
N ASN A 100 26.45 12.43 7.23
CA ASN A 100 25.69 13.61 7.62
C ASN A 100 25.36 14.53 6.43
N ALA A 101 26.27 14.70 5.47
CA ALA A 101 25.99 15.56 4.33
C ALA A 101 25.13 14.88 3.26
N LEU A 102 25.49 13.65 2.86
CA LEU A 102 24.81 12.95 1.77
C LEU A 102 23.40 12.46 2.18
N LEU A 103 23.28 11.81 3.34
CA LEU A 103 21.99 11.28 3.79
C LEU A 103 21.02 12.41 4.13
N HIS A 104 21.50 13.49 4.76
CA HIS A 104 20.66 14.66 5.02
C HIS A 104 20.19 15.34 3.73
N SER A 105 21.07 15.47 2.72
CA SER A 105 20.68 16.03 1.42
C SER A 105 19.60 15.18 0.74
N LEU A 106 19.74 13.85 0.78
CA LEU A 106 18.72 12.94 0.25
C LEU A 106 17.41 13.02 1.04
N GLU A 107 17.47 13.08 2.37
CA GLU A 107 16.27 13.27 3.21
C GLU A 107 15.56 14.61 2.89
N GLU A 108 16.30 15.71 2.71
CA GLU A 108 15.75 17.01 2.31
C GLU A 108 15.03 16.95 0.95
N ILE A 109 15.53 16.12 0.02
CA ILE A 109 14.95 15.96 -1.31
C ILE A 109 13.73 15.02 -1.28
N PHE A 110 13.80 13.91 -0.54
CA PHE A 110 12.74 12.89 -0.49
C PHE A 110 11.52 13.35 0.32
N TYR A 111 11.74 14.03 1.45
CA TYR A 111 10.69 14.29 2.43
C TYR A 111 9.49 15.08 1.87
N PRO A 112 9.65 16.19 1.14
CA PRO A 112 8.51 16.97 0.64
C PRO A 112 7.59 16.16 -0.28
N VAL A 113 8.17 15.34 -1.14
CA VAL A 113 7.44 14.47 -2.07
C VAL A 113 6.71 13.38 -1.31
N GLU A 114 7.39 12.69 -0.39
CA GLU A 114 6.79 11.60 0.37
C GLU A 114 5.63 12.06 1.22
N HIS A 115 5.85 13.14 1.96
CA HIS A 115 4.81 13.72 2.80
C HIS A 115 3.63 14.19 1.96
N GLY A 116 3.90 14.91 0.86
CA GLY A 116 2.85 15.36 -0.03
C GLY A 116 2.02 14.18 -0.58
N PHE A 117 2.68 13.13 -1.06
CA PHE A 117 1.98 11.94 -1.58
C PHE A 117 1.25 11.16 -0.48
N GLN A 118 1.73 11.21 0.77
CA GLN A 118 1.02 10.66 1.93
C GLN A 118 -0.29 11.42 2.18
N ILE A 119 -0.27 12.76 2.16
CA ILE A 119 -1.48 13.58 2.25
C ILE A 119 -2.41 13.28 1.08
N LEU A 120 -1.90 13.26 -0.14
CA LEU A 120 -2.70 12.96 -1.33
C LEU A 120 -3.38 11.59 -1.23
N HIS A 121 -2.67 10.58 -0.71
CA HIS A 121 -3.23 9.26 -0.47
C HIS A 121 -4.32 9.27 0.60
N SER A 122 -4.17 10.08 1.66
CA SER A 122 -5.18 10.19 2.72
C SER A 122 -6.55 10.64 2.19
N ILE A 123 -6.59 11.44 1.11
CA ILE A 123 -7.84 11.91 0.48
C ILE A 123 -8.75 10.74 0.04
N LEU A 124 -8.17 9.61 -0.39
CA LEU A 124 -8.94 8.41 -0.76
C LEU A 124 -9.72 7.80 0.41
N SER A 125 -9.35 8.12 1.64
CA SER A 125 -10.06 7.69 2.84
C SER A 125 -11.23 8.61 3.19
N TYR A 126 -11.33 9.81 2.57
CA TYR A 126 -12.38 10.80 2.85
C TYR A 126 -13.31 11.06 1.67
N SER A 127 -12.88 10.79 0.44
CA SER A 127 -13.65 11.11 -0.77
C SER A 127 -13.97 9.87 -1.61
N THR A 128 -15.22 9.82 -2.08
CA THR A 128 -15.72 8.84 -3.06
C THR A 128 -15.61 9.31 -4.51
N ASP A 129 -15.13 10.54 -4.76
CA ASP A 129 -15.03 11.11 -6.12
C ASP A 129 -14.14 10.20 -7.01
N PRO A 130 -14.69 9.68 -8.13
CA PRO A 130 -13.96 8.79 -9.02
C PRO A 130 -12.75 9.44 -9.71
N LEU A 131 -12.62 10.77 -9.71
CA LEU A 131 -11.47 11.48 -10.27
C LEU A 131 -10.20 11.32 -9.43
N TRP A 132 -10.32 11.18 -8.10
CA TRP A 132 -9.15 11.07 -7.21
C TRP A 132 -8.23 9.91 -7.57
N PRO A 133 -8.72 8.66 -7.70
CA PRO A 133 -7.87 7.56 -8.12
C PRO A 133 -7.17 7.79 -9.48
N LEU A 134 -7.78 8.54 -10.42
CA LEU A 134 -7.16 8.88 -11.72
C LEU A 134 -5.93 9.76 -11.53
N VAL A 135 -6.12 10.83 -10.76
CA VAL A 135 -5.09 11.83 -10.50
C VAL A 135 -3.95 11.19 -9.72
N LEU A 136 -4.26 10.45 -8.66
CA LEU A 136 -3.30 9.70 -7.86
C LEU A 136 -2.52 8.69 -8.70
N GLY A 137 -3.19 7.87 -9.52
CA GLY A 137 -2.53 6.90 -10.38
C GLY A 137 -1.53 7.55 -11.35
N ARG A 138 -1.92 8.65 -11.99
CA ARG A 138 -1.02 9.41 -12.88
C ARG A 138 0.17 10.01 -12.13
N LEU A 139 -0.05 10.59 -10.95
CA LEU A 139 1.01 11.22 -10.15
C LEU A 139 1.98 10.18 -9.58
N TYR A 140 1.50 9.06 -9.04
CA TYR A 140 2.35 7.98 -8.55
C TYR A 140 3.20 7.36 -9.66
N ARG A 141 2.67 7.28 -10.88
CA ARG A 141 3.45 6.87 -12.05
C ARG A 141 4.59 7.85 -12.32
N LYS A 142 4.30 9.16 -12.36
CA LYS A 142 5.34 10.18 -12.56
C LYS A 142 6.39 10.11 -11.46
N LEU A 143 5.99 9.93 -10.20
CA LEU A 143 6.90 9.75 -9.07
C LEU A 143 7.79 8.51 -9.25
N ARG A 144 7.22 7.36 -9.60
CA ARG A 144 7.99 6.13 -9.84
C ARG A 144 9.02 6.32 -10.95
N THR A 145 8.62 6.90 -12.08
CA THR A 145 9.53 7.19 -13.19
C THR A 145 10.64 8.13 -12.75
N SER A 146 10.31 9.22 -12.04
CA SER A 146 11.28 10.19 -11.53
C SER A 146 12.28 9.55 -10.57
N ARG A 147 11.81 8.73 -9.63
CA ARG A 147 12.67 7.98 -8.70
C ARG A 147 13.60 7.01 -9.42
N THR A 148 13.09 6.31 -10.45
CA THR A 148 13.93 5.40 -11.24
C THR A 148 15.00 6.18 -11.98
N GLU A 149 14.63 7.17 -12.78
CA GLU A 149 15.56 7.88 -13.68
C GLU A 149 16.58 8.75 -12.94
N TYR A 150 16.17 9.49 -11.91
CA TYR A 150 17.00 10.53 -11.27
C TYR A 150 17.71 10.07 -9.99
N PHE A 151 17.34 8.92 -9.43
CA PHE A 151 17.95 8.41 -8.20
C PHE A 151 18.45 6.97 -8.36
N ARG A 152 17.56 6.02 -8.65
CA ARG A 152 17.90 4.58 -8.66
C ARG A 152 18.83 4.18 -9.79
N MET A 153 18.90 4.99 -10.84
CA MET A 153 19.74 4.78 -12.02
C MET A 153 20.99 5.65 -12.03
N ASP A 154 21.14 6.55 -11.07
CA ASP A 154 22.23 7.52 -11.06
C ASP A 154 23.53 6.87 -10.52
N PRO A 155 24.57 6.72 -11.37
CA PRO A 155 25.80 6.05 -10.97
C PRO A 155 26.65 6.87 -10.00
N ASP A 156 26.51 8.19 -9.97
CA ASP A 156 27.30 9.09 -9.15
C ASP A 156 26.76 9.15 -7.71
N ILE A 157 25.43 9.24 -7.58
CA ILE A 157 24.75 9.06 -6.28
C ILE A 157 25.05 7.67 -5.71
N TYR A 158 24.98 6.62 -6.55
CA TYR A 158 25.32 5.26 -6.10
C TYR A 158 26.78 5.14 -5.64
N ARG A 159 27.74 5.70 -6.39
CA ARG A 159 29.15 5.74 -6.00
C ARG A 159 29.34 6.45 -4.66
N ALA A 160 28.70 7.61 -4.48
CA ALA A 160 28.75 8.37 -3.23
C ALA A 160 28.24 7.56 -2.03
N LEU A 161 27.13 6.83 -2.19
CA LEU A 161 26.60 5.95 -1.14
C LEU A 161 27.58 4.83 -0.78
N LEU A 162 28.23 4.21 -1.78
CA LEU A 162 29.27 3.20 -1.54
C LEU A 162 30.50 3.78 -0.82
N THR A 163 30.90 5.01 -1.16
CA THR A 163 32.01 5.71 -0.48
C THR A 163 31.67 6.00 0.97
N VAL A 164 30.46 6.49 1.27
CA VAL A 164 30.00 6.69 2.65
C VAL A 164 30.00 5.37 3.42
N ARG A 165 29.51 4.27 2.82
CA ARG A 165 29.53 2.94 3.44
C ARG A 165 30.93 2.46 3.79
N ALA A 166 31.93 2.76 2.95
CA ALA A 166 33.31 2.34 3.17
C ALA A 166 34.05 3.20 4.22
N ASN A 167 33.71 4.48 4.32
CA ASN A 167 34.49 5.46 5.10
C ASN A 167 33.91 5.75 6.49
N ASP A 168 32.62 5.51 6.72
CA ASP A 168 31.94 6.00 7.92
C ASP A 168 31.70 4.89 8.97
N SER A 169 32.69 4.68 9.84
CA SER A 169 32.63 3.73 10.96
C SER A 169 31.77 4.22 12.13
N ALA A 170 31.33 5.49 12.11
CA ALA A 170 30.60 6.14 13.20
C ALA A 170 29.06 6.16 13.02
N LEU A 171 28.54 5.54 11.95
CA LEU A 171 27.10 5.50 11.67
C LEU A 171 26.30 4.84 12.79
N CYS A 172 25.22 5.48 13.23
CA CYS A 172 24.29 4.83 14.15
C CYS A 172 23.52 3.69 13.44
N PRO A 173 22.95 2.72 14.17
CA PRO A 173 22.24 1.59 13.56
C PRO A 173 21.12 1.99 12.59
N ALA A 174 20.43 3.12 12.85
CA ALA A 174 19.36 3.62 11.99
C ALA A 174 19.88 4.18 10.66
N GLU A 175 20.97 4.95 10.69
CA GLU A 175 21.60 5.50 9.49
C GLU A 175 22.23 4.39 8.64
N LYS A 176 22.89 3.42 9.29
CA LYS A 176 23.39 2.23 8.60
C LYS A 176 22.27 1.46 7.89
N ALA A 177 21.13 1.26 8.55
CA ALA A 177 19.98 0.60 7.94
C ALA A 177 19.40 1.39 6.75
N MET A 178 19.36 2.72 6.83
CA MET A 178 18.91 3.59 5.74
C MET A 178 19.88 3.54 4.56
N LEU A 179 21.18 3.66 4.82
CA LEU A 179 22.23 3.59 3.80
C LEU A 179 22.18 2.27 3.03
N GLU A 180 22.09 1.14 3.73
CA GLU A 180 21.97 -0.18 3.08
C GLU A 180 20.70 -0.30 2.22
N ALA A 181 19.59 0.30 2.66
CA ALA A 181 18.35 0.28 1.89
C ALA A 181 18.45 1.12 0.61
N LEU A 182 19.08 2.29 0.66
CA LEU A 182 19.33 3.15 -0.49
C LEU A 182 20.27 2.47 -1.51
N ILE A 183 21.37 1.88 -1.02
CA ILE A 183 22.32 1.12 -1.85
C ILE A 183 21.61 -0.03 -2.56
N LEU A 184 20.80 -0.80 -1.84
CA LEU A 184 20.08 -1.92 -2.43
C LEU A 184 19.08 -1.47 -3.50
N GLU A 185 18.36 -0.37 -3.29
CA GLU A 185 17.41 0.15 -4.27
C GLU A 185 18.10 0.59 -5.56
N CYS A 186 19.24 1.29 -5.47
CA CYS A 186 20.04 1.65 -6.64
C CYS A 186 20.61 0.40 -7.34
N TRP A 187 21.13 -0.56 -6.58
CA TRP A 187 21.69 -1.80 -7.13
C TRP A 187 20.62 -2.63 -7.87
N LYS A 188 19.42 -2.77 -7.32
CA LYS A 188 18.30 -3.48 -7.97
C LYS A 188 17.91 -2.91 -9.34
N HIS A 189 18.19 -1.64 -9.59
CA HIS A 189 17.91 -0.99 -10.88
C HIS A 189 19.14 -0.97 -11.79
N GLY A 190 20.26 -1.56 -11.38
CA GLY A 190 21.47 -1.67 -12.21
C GLY A 190 22.43 -0.50 -12.07
N SER A 191 22.35 0.34 -11.03
CA SER A 191 23.33 1.43 -10.81
C SER A 191 24.78 0.94 -10.78
N ALA A 192 25.02 -0.27 -10.28
CA ALA A 192 26.36 -0.87 -10.27
C ALA A 192 26.85 -1.23 -11.69
N LEU A 193 25.96 -1.69 -12.56
CA LEU A 193 26.26 -1.94 -13.98
C LEU A 193 26.45 -0.60 -14.72
N ALA A 194 25.66 0.43 -14.42
CA ALA A 194 25.83 1.78 -14.96
C ALA A 194 27.18 2.39 -14.56
N LEU A 195 27.58 2.23 -13.29
CA LEU A 195 28.89 2.65 -12.81
C LEU A 195 30.03 1.92 -13.53
N ALA A 196 29.91 0.60 -13.73
CA ALA A 196 30.90 -0.18 -14.49
C ALA A 196 30.98 0.23 -15.97
N ALA A 197 29.84 0.47 -16.62
CA ALA A 197 29.75 0.92 -18.01
C ALA A 197 30.37 2.31 -18.24
N SER A 198 30.35 3.19 -17.23
CA SER A 198 30.95 4.53 -17.30
C SER A 198 32.48 4.53 -17.34
N GLY A 199 33.15 3.39 -17.11
CA GLY A 199 34.61 3.31 -17.04
C GLY A 199 35.23 4.02 -15.82
N SER A 200 34.40 4.54 -14.91
CA SER A 200 34.84 5.26 -13.70
C SER A 200 35.46 4.35 -12.62
N LEU A 201 35.54 3.03 -12.85
CA LEU A 201 36.42 2.13 -12.10
C LEU A 201 37.85 2.29 -12.62
N SER A 202 38.47 3.44 -12.35
CA SER A 202 39.90 3.63 -12.63
C SER A 202 40.73 2.70 -11.74
N PRO A 203 41.74 1.99 -12.30
CA PRO A 203 42.71 1.19 -11.54
C PRO A 203 43.55 1.98 -10.53
N GLN A 204 43.41 3.31 -10.48
CA GLN A 204 44.08 4.18 -9.49
C GLN A 204 43.19 4.54 -8.28
N SER A 205 41.96 4.02 -8.20
CA SER A 205 41.11 4.07 -6.99
C SER A 205 41.32 2.84 -6.09
N SER A 206 42.56 2.42 -5.93
CA SER A 206 43.00 1.34 -5.02
C SER A 206 42.74 1.63 -3.53
N SER A 207 42.05 2.73 -3.18
CA SER A 207 41.52 2.98 -1.84
C SER A 207 40.08 2.51 -1.63
N VAL A 208 39.31 2.21 -2.68
CA VAL A 208 38.07 1.41 -2.55
C VAL A 208 38.41 -0.06 -2.84
N THR A 209 39.48 -0.54 -2.21
CA THR A 209 39.48 -1.96 -1.84
C THR A 209 38.36 -2.08 -0.81
N VAL A 210 37.17 -2.51 -1.26
CA VAL A 210 36.37 -3.40 -0.41
C VAL A 210 37.37 -4.46 -0.01
N LYS A 211 37.93 -4.35 1.21
CA LYS A 211 38.78 -5.40 1.75
C LYS A 211 38.02 -6.68 1.46
N LYS A 212 38.70 -7.71 0.96
CA LYS A 212 38.19 -9.08 0.96
C LYS A 212 37.96 -9.48 2.43
N THR A 213 36.98 -8.89 3.09
CA THR A 213 36.32 -9.47 4.24
C THR A 213 35.74 -10.76 3.71
N LYS A 214 36.11 -11.88 4.35
CA LYS A 214 35.52 -13.20 4.09
C LYS A 214 34.03 -13.01 3.80
N GLN A 215 33.59 -13.41 2.61
CA GLN A 215 32.17 -13.50 2.27
C GLN A 215 31.46 -14.21 3.43
N THR A 216 30.74 -13.43 4.23
CA THR A 216 29.64 -13.95 5.02
C THR A 216 28.42 -13.92 4.12
N SER A 217 27.50 -14.87 4.29
CA SER A 217 26.23 -14.95 3.55
C SER A 217 25.34 -13.69 3.62
N ASP A 218 25.77 -12.66 4.34
CA ASP A 218 24.99 -11.53 4.82
C ASP A 218 25.24 -10.21 4.07
N ASP A 219 26.13 -10.19 3.07
CA ASP A 219 26.37 -8.96 2.29
C ASP A 219 25.16 -8.60 1.42
N VAL A 220 24.64 -7.38 1.60
CA VAL A 220 23.41 -6.85 0.98
C VAL A 220 23.49 -6.84 -0.55
N VAL A 221 24.68 -6.62 -1.11
CA VAL A 221 24.93 -6.52 -2.55
C VAL A 221 26.03 -7.52 -2.94
N PRO A 222 25.82 -8.42 -3.90
CA PRO A 222 26.88 -9.29 -4.41
C PRO A 222 27.87 -8.47 -5.24
N ASP A 223 29.15 -8.81 -5.16
CA ASP A 223 30.17 -8.27 -6.05
C ASP A 223 29.81 -8.64 -7.50
N LEU A 224 29.59 -7.63 -8.34
CA LEU A 224 29.48 -7.86 -9.77
C LEU A 224 30.84 -8.35 -10.29
N PRO A 225 30.86 -9.34 -11.20
CA PRO A 225 32.11 -9.75 -11.85
C PRO A 225 32.75 -8.53 -12.54
N LEU A 226 34.09 -8.52 -12.62
CA LEU A 226 34.85 -7.53 -13.39
C LEU A 226 34.44 -7.63 -14.86
N LEU A 227 33.50 -6.78 -15.26
CA LEU A 227 32.99 -6.69 -16.63
C LEU A 227 33.73 -5.59 -17.37
N SER A 228 33.96 -5.79 -18.68
CA SER A 228 34.39 -4.69 -19.52
C SER A 228 33.29 -3.62 -19.60
N PRO A 229 33.61 -2.33 -19.87
CA PRO A 229 32.60 -1.29 -19.99
C PRO A 229 31.51 -1.59 -21.04
N SER A 230 31.85 -2.27 -22.15
CA SER A 230 30.87 -2.68 -23.15
C SER A 230 29.94 -3.77 -22.64
N ASP A 231 30.47 -4.78 -21.97
CA ASP A 231 29.67 -5.90 -21.45
C ASP A 231 28.76 -5.44 -20.31
N ALA A 232 29.25 -4.50 -19.48
CA ALA A 232 28.47 -3.87 -18.44
C ALA A 232 27.29 -3.07 -19.02
N LYS A 233 27.52 -2.34 -20.13
CA LYS A 233 26.46 -1.61 -20.83
C LYS A 233 25.43 -2.55 -21.45
N GLU A 234 25.85 -3.61 -22.13
CA GLU A 234 24.95 -4.61 -22.71
C GLU A 234 24.07 -5.27 -21.64
N LYS A 235 24.68 -5.68 -20.50
CA LYS A 235 23.94 -6.24 -19.37
C LYS A 235 22.97 -5.24 -18.74
N LEU A 236 23.35 -3.96 -18.66
CA LEU A 236 22.48 -2.90 -18.17
C LEU A 236 21.25 -2.73 -19.06
N ASP A 237 21.46 -2.61 -20.37
CA ASP A 237 20.38 -2.45 -21.35
C ASP A 237 19.44 -3.67 -21.32
N ARG A 238 20.00 -4.88 -21.21
CA ARG A 238 19.22 -6.12 -21.04
C ARG A 238 18.40 -6.09 -19.75
N LEU A 239 19.00 -5.71 -18.62
CA LEU A 239 18.31 -5.61 -17.34
C LEU A 239 17.12 -4.64 -17.41
N HIS A 240 17.30 -3.47 -18.03
CA HIS A 240 16.21 -2.50 -18.19
C HIS A 240 15.08 -3.01 -19.05
N ASN A 241 15.39 -3.68 -20.17
CA ASN A 241 14.40 -4.30 -21.03
C ASN A 241 13.59 -5.36 -20.26
N LEU A 242 14.27 -6.24 -19.53
CA LEU A 242 13.62 -7.26 -18.69
C LEU A 242 12.73 -6.64 -17.60
N GLN A 243 13.20 -5.58 -16.93
CA GLN A 243 12.41 -4.88 -15.91
C GLN A 243 11.20 -4.15 -16.49
N ALA A 244 11.33 -3.55 -17.66
CA ALA A 244 10.23 -2.88 -18.37
C ALA A 244 9.17 -3.90 -18.82
N GLU A 245 9.60 -5.04 -19.38
CA GLU A 245 8.70 -6.14 -19.74
C GLU A 245 8.03 -6.76 -18.51
N LEU A 246 8.77 -7.00 -17.44
CA LEU A 246 8.23 -7.54 -16.19
C LEU A 246 7.15 -6.62 -15.63
N GLN A 247 7.44 -5.31 -15.58
CA GLN A 247 6.48 -4.32 -15.13
C GLN A 247 5.23 -4.30 -16.01
N LYS A 248 5.39 -4.40 -17.34
CA LYS A 248 4.26 -4.46 -18.28
C LYS A 248 3.39 -5.69 -18.04
N GLU A 249 3.99 -6.87 -17.90
CA GLU A 249 3.26 -8.12 -17.68
C GLU A 249 2.57 -8.16 -16.31
N GLU A 250 3.24 -7.68 -15.25
CA GLU A 250 2.62 -7.54 -13.93
C GLU A 250 1.42 -6.59 -13.96
N GLN A 251 1.50 -5.49 -14.73
CA GLN A 251 0.39 -4.56 -14.93
C GLN A 251 -0.78 -5.21 -15.69
N LEU A 252 -0.50 -5.95 -16.77
CA LEU A 252 -1.53 -6.66 -17.52
C LEU A 252 -2.20 -7.73 -16.66
N PHE A 253 -1.44 -8.48 -15.87
CA PHE A 253 -1.97 -9.46 -14.93
C PHE A 253 -3.01 -8.82 -13.98
N GLN A 254 -2.65 -7.72 -13.33
CA GLN A 254 -3.54 -7.01 -12.41
C GLN A 254 -4.75 -6.41 -13.14
N GLY A 255 -4.54 -5.84 -14.32
CA GLY A 255 -5.61 -5.32 -15.16
C GLY A 255 -6.66 -6.36 -15.53
N MET A 256 -6.24 -7.62 -15.77
CA MET A 256 -7.16 -8.72 -16.07
C MET A 256 -7.92 -9.20 -14.83
N VAL A 257 -7.26 -9.29 -13.67
CA VAL A 257 -7.97 -9.60 -12.42
C VAL A 257 -9.06 -8.56 -12.17
N TRP A 258 -8.74 -7.27 -12.32
CA TRP A 258 -9.72 -6.20 -12.14
C TRP A 258 -10.85 -6.23 -13.18
N ALA A 259 -10.52 -6.33 -14.47
CA ALA A 259 -11.52 -6.34 -15.55
C ALA A 259 -12.49 -7.51 -15.44
N THR A 260 -12.00 -8.68 -15.01
CA THR A 260 -12.86 -9.85 -14.73
C THR A 260 -13.63 -9.74 -13.42
N SER A 261 -13.33 -8.74 -12.59
CA SER A 261 -14.03 -8.49 -11.33
C SER A 261 -15.13 -7.43 -11.42
N ALA A 262 -14.98 -6.44 -12.29
CA ALA A 262 -15.82 -5.25 -12.35
C ALA A 262 -16.73 -5.27 -13.57
N VAL A 263 -17.99 -5.66 -13.38
CA VAL A 263 -18.93 -5.87 -14.50
C VAL A 263 -20.05 -4.81 -14.51
N SER A 264 -20.23 -4.01 -13.46
CA SER A 264 -21.05 -2.78 -13.56
C SER A 264 -20.70 -1.74 -12.50
N GLY A 265 -19.44 -1.31 -12.47
CA GLY A 265 -19.22 0.09 -12.11
C GLY A 265 -19.70 0.95 -13.26
N THR A 266 -20.06 2.22 -13.01
CA THR A 266 -19.98 3.22 -14.08
C THR A 266 -18.60 3.09 -14.75
N GLN A 267 -18.45 3.47 -16.01
CA GLN A 267 -17.21 3.31 -16.80
C GLN A 267 -15.91 3.77 -16.04
N THR A 268 -16.06 4.52 -14.94
CA THR A 268 -15.11 4.89 -13.89
C THR A 268 -14.16 3.81 -13.39
N GLY A 269 -14.55 2.54 -13.24
CA GLY A 269 -13.66 1.49 -12.69
C GLY A 269 -12.41 1.20 -13.52
N TYR A 270 -12.53 1.22 -14.85
CA TYR A 270 -11.40 1.13 -15.79
C TYR A 270 -10.63 2.46 -15.91
N TYR A 271 -11.31 3.58 -15.64
CA TYR A 271 -10.65 4.88 -15.63
C TYR A 271 -9.67 4.94 -14.46
N ARG A 272 -10.12 4.55 -13.25
CA ARG A 272 -9.33 4.52 -11.99
C ARG A 272 -7.96 3.83 -12.15
N SER A 273 -7.87 2.90 -13.09
CA SER A 273 -6.71 2.04 -13.38
C SER A 273 -5.82 2.51 -14.53
N THR A 274 -6.28 3.38 -15.42
CA THR A 274 -5.50 3.77 -16.61
C THR A 274 -5.18 5.26 -16.65
N GLY A 275 -5.94 6.07 -15.91
CA GLY A 275 -5.91 7.52 -16.02
C GLY A 275 -6.19 7.98 -17.45
N ARG A 276 -6.93 7.23 -18.28
CA ARG A 276 -7.34 7.63 -19.63
C ARG A 276 -8.82 7.25 -19.84
N TYR A 277 -9.51 8.06 -20.65
CA TYR A 277 -10.85 7.78 -21.14
C TYR A 277 -10.70 7.04 -22.48
N PRO A 278 -11.09 5.76 -22.61
CA PRO A 278 -11.16 5.10 -23.91
C PRO A 278 -12.41 5.56 -24.65
N ASN A 279 -12.39 5.39 -25.97
CA ASN A 279 -13.57 5.56 -26.79
C ASN A 279 -14.66 4.58 -26.30
N PRO A 280 -15.88 5.04 -25.97
CA PRO A 280 -16.95 4.19 -25.41
C PRO A 280 -17.29 2.95 -26.24
N THR A 281 -16.91 2.90 -27.52
CA THR A 281 -17.05 1.75 -28.42
C THR A 281 -16.09 0.58 -28.12
N GLU A 282 -15.00 0.78 -27.37
CA GLU A 282 -13.99 -0.27 -27.10
C GLU A 282 -14.29 -1.09 -25.82
N LEU A 283 -15.14 -0.59 -24.92
CA LEU A 283 -15.39 -1.19 -23.60
C LEU A 283 -16.74 -1.91 -23.46
N THR A 284 -17.68 -1.70 -24.40
CA THR A 284 -19.05 -2.24 -24.33
C THR A 284 -19.11 -3.78 -24.37
N TYR A 285 -18.01 -4.44 -24.75
CA TYR A 285 -17.97 -5.88 -25.03
C TYR A 285 -17.23 -6.71 -23.98
N LEU A 286 -16.71 -6.09 -22.92
CA LEU A 286 -15.88 -6.73 -21.87
C LEU A 286 -16.67 -7.12 -20.61
N VAL A 287 -17.98 -7.29 -20.70
CA VAL A 287 -18.87 -7.38 -19.54
C VAL A 287 -19.60 -8.73 -19.52
N GLY A 288 -19.03 -9.73 -18.85
CA GLY A 288 -19.70 -11.01 -18.55
C GLY A 288 -20.42 -10.90 -17.21
N ALA A 289 -21.73 -11.22 -17.16
CA ALA A 289 -22.61 -11.01 -16.00
C ALA A 289 -22.00 -11.41 -14.63
N ALA A 290 -21.82 -10.45 -13.72
CA ALA A 290 -21.35 -10.68 -12.35
C ALA A 290 -21.96 -9.72 -11.31
N ASN A 291 -23.13 -9.13 -11.61
CA ASN A 291 -24.01 -8.64 -10.55
C ASN A 291 -24.80 -9.85 -10.05
N ILE A 292 -24.28 -10.57 -9.07
CA ILE A 292 -25.08 -11.61 -8.42
C ILE A 292 -26.02 -10.85 -7.46
N PRO A 293 -27.34 -10.84 -7.72
CA PRO A 293 -28.28 -10.20 -6.83
C PRO A 293 -28.29 -10.93 -5.49
N ILE A 294 -28.36 -10.16 -4.41
CA ILE A 294 -28.46 -10.68 -3.06
C ILE A 294 -29.81 -10.22 -2.49
N ALA A 295 -30.62 -11.14 -1.99
CA ALA A 295 -31.82 -10.81 -1.25
C ALA A 295 -31.48 -10.63 0.24
N GLU A 296 -32.29 -9.84 0.96
CA GLU A 296 -32.16 -9.76 2.42
C GLU A 296 -32.32 -11.14 3.09
N SER A 297 -33.17 -12.00 2.55
CA SER A 297 -33.33 -13.39 3.00
C SER A 297 -32.09 -14.27 2.79
N ASP A 298 -31.15 -13.86 1.93
CA ASP A 298 -29.88 -14.56 1.74
C ASP A 298 -28.87 -14.26 2.85
N LEU A 299 -29.16 -13.29 3.74
CA LEU A 299 -28.29 -12.87 4.83
C LEU A 299 -28.71 -13.56 6.14
N ALA A 300 -27.73 -14.08 6.88
CA ALA A 300 -27.93 -14.74 8.16
C ALA A 300 -28.12 -13.72 9.30
N PRO A 301 -28.70 -14.11 10.44
CA PRO A 301 -28.82 -13.24 11.62
C PRO A 301 -27.48 -12.68 12.14
N SER A 302 -26.37 -13.39 11.89
CA SER A 302 -25.03 -12.93 12.23
C SER A 302 -24.50 -11.79 11.35
N THR A 303 -25.27 -11.35 10.34
CA THR A 303 -24.83 -10.33 9.38
C THR A 303 -24.63 -8.98 10.06
N PRO A 304 -23.46 -8.34 9.92
CA PRO A 304 -23.24 -7.01 10.47
C PRO A 304 -24.01 -5.95 9.68
N SER A 305 -24.45 -4.90 10.36
CA SER A 305 -25.31 -3.84 9.81
C SER A 305 -24.69 -3.08 8.62
N TRP A 306 -23.36 -3.06 8.49
CA TRP A 306 -22.68 -2.39 7.39
C TRP A 306 -22.67 -3.21 6.09
N LEU A 307 -22.81 -4.54 6.15
CA LEU A 307 -22.67 -5.40 4.96
C LEU A 307 -23.75 -5.13 3.90
N PRO A 308 -25.04 -4.98 4.26
CA PRO A 308 -26.06 -4.61 3.26
C PRO A 308 -25.75 -3.30 2.53
N VAL A 309 -25.24 -2.29 3.25
CA VAL A 309 -24.84 -1.01 2.67
C VAL A 309 -23.65 -1.18 1.72
N ALA A 310 -22.66 -2.00 2.09
CA ALA A 310 -21.52 -2.32 1.23
C ALA A 310 -21.90 -3.07 -0.05
N LEU A 311 -23.04 -3.78 -0.04
CA LEU A 311 -23.64 -4.42 -1.22
C LEU A 311 -24.51 -3.47 -2.04
N GLY A 312 -24.60 -2.18 -1.66
CA GLY A 312 -25.42 -1.18 -2.35
C GLY A 312 -26.90 -1.22 -1.98
N GLY A 313 -27.25 -1.89 -0.89
CA GLY A 313 -28.63 -2.02 -0.43
C GLY A 313 -29.27 -0.68 -0.08
N GLN A 314 -30.53 -0.51 -0.47
CA GLN A 314 -31.33 0.66 -0.12
C GLN A 314 -32.56 0.24 0.68
N GLN A 315 -32.89 1.01 1.72
CA GLN A 315 -34.08 0.76 2.51
C GLN A 315 -35.32 1.12 1.67
N ASN A 316 -36.17 0.15 1.40
CA ASN A 316 -37.40 0.31 0.63
C ASN A 316 -38.52 -0.46 1.34
N GLY A 317 -39.57 0.22 1.81
CA GLY A 317 -40.72 -0.45 2.42
C GLY A 317 -40.40 -1.38 3.62
N GLY A 318 -39.42 -1.03 4.45
CA GLY A 318 -39.05 -1.79 5.66
C GLY A 318 -38.08 -2.97 5.44
N HIS A 319 -37.61 -3.19 4.22
CA HIS A 319 -36.59 -4.20 3.86
C HIS A 319 -35.44 -3.54 3.08
N ILE A 320 -34.30 -4.22 2.98
CA ILE A 320 -33.14 -3.75 2.20
C ILE A 320 -33.17 -4.41 0.82
N ALA A 321 -33.37 -3.61 -0.22
CA ALA A 321 -33.47 -4.05 -1.61
C ALA A 321 -32.22 -3.66 -2.43
N ASP A 322 -32.15 -4.17 -3.66
CA ASP A 322 -31.14 -3.82 -4.68
C ASP A 322 -29.68 -4.17 -4.36
N MET A 323 -29.45 -5.03 -3.37
CA MET A 323 -28.11 -5.51 -3.02
C MET A 323 -27.50 -6.34 -4.15
N LYS A 324 -26.24 -6.05 -4.48
CA LYS A 324 -25.45 -6.73 -5.51
C LYS A 324 -24.02 -6.89 -5.03
N ILE A 325 -23.47 -8.08 -5.20
CA ILE A 325 -22.06 -8.32 -4.88
C ILE A 325 -21.15 -7.94 -6.05
N ASN A 326 -20.17 -7.09 -5.78
CA ASN A 326 -19.05 -6.83 -6.66
C ASN A 326 -17.86 -7.70 -6.23
N ILE A 327 -17.50 -8.68 -7.05
CA ILE A 327 -16.39 -9.60 -6.77
C ILE A 327 -15.00 -8.95 -6.88
N ALA A 328 -14.90 -7.63 -7.15
CA ALA A 328 -13.64 -6.88 -7.10
C ALA A 328 -13.14 -6.62 -5.67
N SER A 329 -14.02 -6.67 -4.68
CA SER A 329 -13.64 -6.48 -3.28
C SER A 329 -13.55 -7.82 -2.55
N ASP A 330 -12.32 -8.31 -2.35
CA ASP A 330 -12.08 -9.55 -1.61
C ASP A 330 -12.67 -9.49 -0.19
N ALA A 331 -12.62 -8.33 0.46
CA ALA A 331 -13.19 -8.12 1.80
C ALA A 331 -14.72 -8.24 1.82
N VAL A 332 -15.41 -7.67 0.83
CA VAL A 332 -16.88 -7.78 0.71
C VAL A 332 -17.26 -9.21 0.35
N VAL A 333 -16.54 -9.86 -0.57
CA VAL A 333 -16.77 -11.27 -0.92
C VAL A 333 -16.59 -12.17 0.29
N HIS A 334 -15.49 -12.03 1.03
CA HIS A 334 -15.25 -12.81 2.25
C HIS A 334 -16.36 -12.61 3.29
N SER A 335 -16.81 -11.37 3.49
CA SER A 335 -17.87 -11.07 4.44
C SER A 335 -19.21 -11.66 3.98
N LEU A 336 -19.53 -11.58 2.70
CA LEU A 336 -20.70 -12.25 2.15
C LEU A 336 -20.61 -13.77 2.33
N LEU A 337 -19.45 -14.40 2.10
CA LEU A 337 -19.28 -15.85 2.31
C LEU A 337 -19.44 -16.28 3.77
N ARG A 338 -19.18 -15.39 4.74
CA ARG A 338 -19.40 -15.65 6.19
C ARG A 338 -20.86 -15.52 6.60
N HIS A 339 -21.57 -14.57 5.99
CA HIS A 339 -22.89 -14.17 6.46
C HIS A 339 -24.03 -14.53 5.51
N CYS A 340 -23.76 -15.06 4.31
CA CYS A 340 -24.79 -15.50 3.39
C CYS A 340 -25.29 -16.90 3.77
N SER A 341 -26.56 -17.02 4.13
CA SER A 341 -27.22 -18.28 4.50
C SER A 341 -27.45 -19.18 3.27
N THR A 342 -27.73 -18.59 2.11
CA THR A 342 -28.03 -19.32 0.87
C THR A 342 -26.79 -19.96 0.24
N ARG A 343 -26.68 -21.29 0.33
CA ARG A 343 -25.53 -22.05 -0.19
C ARG A 343 -25.26 -21.85 -1.68
N GLN A 344 -26.32 -21.80 -2.50
CA GLN A 344 -26.19 -21.61 -3.95
C GLN A 344 -25.57 -20.25 -4.30
N VAL A 345 -25.92 -19.21 -3.55
CA VAL A 345 -25.33 -17.87 -3.69
C VAL A 345 -23.86 -17.92 -3.31
N ARG A 346 -23.51 -18.51 -2.15
CA ARG A 346 -22.10 -18.70 -1.74
C ARG A 346 -21.28 -19.43 -2.81
N GLN A 347 -21.78 -20.55 -3.33
CA GLN A 347 -21.11 -21.33 -4.38
C GLN A 347 -20.88 -20.49 -5.64
N THR A 348 -21.91 -19.76 -6.08
CA THR A 348 -21.84 -18.91 -7.28
C THR A 348 -20.80 -17.81 -7.08
N VAL A 349 -20.87 -17.07 -5.97
CA VAL A 349 -19.93 -15.98 -5.66
C VAL A 349 -18.51 -16.50 -5.54
N TRP A 350 -18.28 -17.56 -4.77
CA TRP A 350 -16.97 -18.15 -4.58
C TRP A 350 -16.36 -18.61 -5.91
N SER A 351 -17.15 -19.30 -6.75
CA SER A 351 -16.68 -19.80 -8.05
C SER A 351 -16.23 -18.66 -8.96
N HIS A 352 -17.03 -17.59 -9.07
CA HIS A 352 -16.66 -16.42 -9.86
C HIS A 352 -15.43 -15.70 -9.30
N TRP A 353 -15.33 -15.63 -7.97
CA TRP A 353 -14.23 -14.96 -7.29
C TRP A 353 -12.87 -15.67 -7.46
N VAL A 354 -12.84 -17.00 -7.34
CA VAL A 354 -11.58 -17.78 -7.50
C VAL A 354 -11.21 -18.02 -8.97
N GLN A 355 -12.17 -17.91 -9.90
CA GLN A 355 -11.94 -18.05 -11.35
C GLN A 355 -11.68 -16.71 -12.06
N ARG A 356 -11.49 -15.62 -11.31
CA ARG A 356 -11.08 -14.33 -11.89
C ARG A 356 -9.83 -14.50 -12.73
N ALA A 357 -9.88 -13.95 -13.96
CA ALA A 357 -8.81 -14.04 -14.95
C ALA A 357 -8.29 -15.47 -15.24
N SER A 358 -9.14 -16.50 -15.12
CA SER A 358 -8.81 -17.88 -15.53
C SER A 358 -9.51 -18.34 -16.80
N LEU A 359 -10.62 -17.69 -17.20
CA LEU A 359 -11.44 -18.08 -18.34
C LEU A 359 -10.79 -17.70 -19.69
N ARG A 360 -10.72 -18.67 -20.61
CA ARG A 360 -10.10 -18.51 -21.94
C ARG A 360 -10.96 -17.76 -22.96
N VAL A 361 -12.28 -17.69 -22.74
CA VAL A 361 -13.25 -17.05 -23.62
C VAL A 361 -14.04 -16.03 -22.81
N PHE A 362 -13.86 -14.75 -23.13
CA PHE A 362 -14.59 -13.63 -22.53
C PHE A 362 -15.28 -12.86 -23.66
N GLY A 363 -16.61 -12.85 -23.68
CA GLY A 363 -17.41 -12.26 -24.77
C GLY A 363 -17.43 -13.11 -26.04
N GLY A 364 -18.61 -13.56 -26.46
CA GLY A 364 -18.81 -14.55 -27.53
C GLY A 364 -18.41 -14.12 -28.96
N SER A 365 -17.66 -13.05 -29.18
CA SER A 365 -17.36 -12.55 -30.52
C SER A 365 -16.01 -11.86 -30.73
N THR A 366 -15.19 -11.62 -29.69
CA THR A 366 -13.95 -10.80 -29.83
C THR A 366 -12.64 -11.60 -29.79
N GLY A 367 -12.68 -12.90 -29.46
CA GLY A 367 -11.48 -13.75 -29.39
C GLY A 367 -10.45 -13.31 -28.33
N GLN A 368 -10.80 -12.41 -27.41
CA GLN A 368 -9.87 -11.91 -26.42
C GLN A 368 -9.70 -12.89 -25.24
N HIS A 369 -8.44 -13.22 -24.95
CA HIS A 369 -8.06 -14.10 -23.85
C HIS A 369 -7.89 -13.31 -22.54
N ALA A 370 -8.85 -13.42 -21.64
CA ALA A 370 -8.80 -12.85 -20.29
C ALA A 370 -7.96 -13.68 -19.30
N SER A 371 -7.45 -14.85 -19.72
CA SER A 371 -6.66 -15.73 -18.86
C SER A 371 -5.27 -15.15 -18.54
N ASN A 372 -4.88 -15.27 -17.28
CA ASN A 372 -3.57 -14.91 -16.77
C ASN A 372 -2.56 -16.06 -16.80
N ASP A 373 -2.93 -17.27 -17.27
CA ASP A 373 -2.05 -18.45 -17.21
C ASP A 373 -0.70 -18.24 -17.91
N SER A 374 -0.73 -17.76 -19.16
CA SER A 374 0.49 -17.47 -19.93
C SER A 374 1.29 -16.32 -19.32
N ARG A 375 0.59 -15.29 -18.81
CA ARG A 375 1.21 -14.12 -18.15
C ARG A 375 1.96 -14.54 -16.90
N MET A 376 1.40 -15.44 -16.08
CA MET A 376 2.11 -15.97 -14.91
C MET A 376 3.42 -16.67 -15.31
N GLN A 377 3.42 -17.44 -16.40
CA GLN A 377 4.63 -18.09 -16.90
C GLN A 377 5.66 -17.06 -17.39
N THR A 378 5.22 -16.04 -18.12
CA THR A 378 6.09 -14.93 -18.56
C THR A 378 6.68 -14.17 -17.38
N ILE A 379 5.87 -13.79 -16.38
CA ILE A 379 6.33 -13.13 -15.15
C ILE A 379 7.37 -13.99 -14.42
N ARG A 380 7.14 -15.30 -14.28
CA ARG A 380 8.11 -16.21 -13.64
C ARG A 380 9.44 -16.26 -14.39
N ARG A 381 9.41 -16.28 -15.72
CA ARG A 381 10.61 -16.23 -16.56
C ARG A 381 11.36 -14.92 -16.40
N LEU A 382 10.66 -13.79 -16.59
CA LEU A 382 11.25 -12.45 -16.46
C LEU A 382 11.86 -12.21 -15.08
N ARG A 383 11.19 -12.66 -14.00
CA ARG A 383 11.74 -12.59 -12.64
C ARG A 383 13.04 -13.38 -12.47
N ARG A 384 13.13 -14.57 -13.06
CA ARG A 384 14.36 -15.37 -13.08
C ARG A 384 15.47 -14.62 -13.83
N ASP A 385 15.17 -14.14 -15.03
CA ASP A 385 16.16 -13.47 -15.88
C ASP A 385 16.68 -12.16 -15.25
N VAL A 386 15.81 -11.41 -14.55
CA VAL A 386 16.22 -10.23 -13.77
C VAL A 386 17.12 -10.61 -12.60
N ALA A 387 16.79 -11.67 -11.85
CA ALA A 387 17.63 -12.14 -10.75
C ALA A 387 19.01 -12.59 -11.23
N GLU A 388 19.05 -13.36 -12.33
CA GLU A 388 20.29 -13.80 -12.97
C GLU A 388 21.15 -12.62 -13.43
N SER A 389 20.52 -11.59 -14.03
CA SER A 389 21.22 -10.38 -14.48
C SER A 389 21.87 -9.60 -13.34
N LEU A 390 21.36 -9.76 -12.11
CA LEU A 390 21.89 -9.17 -10.89
C LEU A 390 22.79 -10.14 -10.10
N GLY A 391 23.08 -11.34 -10.62
CA GLY A 391 23.93 -12.33 -9.94
C GLY A 391 23.26 -13.01 -8.73
N CYS A 392 21.93 -13.08 -8.71
CA CYS A 392 21.16 -13.86 -7.73
C CYS A 392 20.71 -15.20 -8.34
N GLU A 393 20.64 -16.24 -7.51
CA GLU A 393 20.20 -17.59 -7.93
C GLU A 393 18.75 -17.59 -8.43
N ASP A 394 17.86 -16.92 -7.71
CA ASP A 394 16.47 -16.79 -8.07
C ASP A 394 15.85 -15.47 -7.58
N TRP A 395 14.58 -15.26 -7.94
CA TRP A 395 13.83 -14.09 -7.54
C TRP A 395 13.63 -13.98 -6.03
N LEU A 396 13.49 -15.10 -5.31
CA LEU A 396 13.28 -15.10 -3.87
C LEU A 396 14.54 -14.61 -3.16
N SER A 397 15.71 -15.12 -3.55
CA SER A 397 17.03 -14.69 -3.09
C SER A 397 17.29 -13.21 -3.37
N LEU A 398 16.92 -12.71 -4.56
CA LEU A 398 16.97 -11.27 -4.85
C LEU A 398 16.10 -10.43 -3.91
N MET A 399 14.88 -10.91 -3.61
CA MET A 399 13.96 -10.24 -2.69
C MET A 399 14.42 -10.34 -1.23
N TRP A 400 15.07 -11.44 -0.84
CA TRP A 400 15.57 -11.69 0.52
C TRP A 400 16.74 -10.80 0.92
N ARG A 401 17.50 -10.26 -0.06
CA ARG A 401 18.54 -9.24 0.18
C ARG A 401 18.00 -7.91 0.73
N SER A 402 16.68 -7.74 0.70
CA SER A 402 16.00 -6.60 1.30
C SER A 402 16.32 -6.46 2.79
N PRO A 403 16.80 -5.30 3.28
CA PRO A 403 16.96 -5.08 4.72
C PRO A 403 15.62 -5.09 5.47
N TYR A 404 14.50 -5.10 4.75
CA TYR A 404 13.15 -5.27 5.30
C TYR A 404 12.74 -6.72 5.53
N MET A 405 13.48 -7.69 4.97
CA MET A 405 13.18 -9.14 5.02
C MET A 405 14.35 -9.87 5.69
N ARG A 406 14.59 -9.61 6.99
CA ARG A 406 15.77 -10.12 7.72
C ARG A 406 15.52 -11.37 8.55
N MET A 407 14.32 -11.92 8.54
CA MET A 407 13.99 -13.11 9.31
C MET A 407 13.05 -14.03 8.52
N PRO A 408 13.40 -15.32 8.33
CA PRO A 408 14.69 -15.98 8.69
C PRO A 408 15.92 -15.49 7.89
N THR A 409 17.11 -15.95 8.27
CA THR A 409 18.42 -15.50 7.72
C THR A 409 18.60 -15.76 6.23
N SER A 410 17.86 -16.71 5.66
CA SER A 410 17.83 -16.99 4.21
C SER A 410 16.45 -17.45 3.76
N SER A 411 16.24 -17.46 2.44
CA SER A 411 15.05 -18.04 1.80
C SER A 411 14.89 -19.53 2.11
N GLU A 412 15.99 -20.27 2.19
CA GLU A 412 16.00 -21.68 2.59
C GLU A 412 15.61 -21.85 4.06
N ALA A 413 16.13 -20.99 4.95
CA ALA A 413 15.77 -20.99 6.35
C ALA A 413 14.28 -20.67 6.57
N LEU A 414 13.66 -19.81 5.74
CA LEU A 414 12.20 -19.61 5.76
C LEU A 414 11.45 -20.94 5.61
N VAL A 415 11.84 -21.75 4.63
CA VAL A 415 11.16 -23.02 4.36
C VAL A 415 11.44 -24.03 5.48
N SER A 416 12.72 -24.27 5.79
CA SER A 416 13.15 -25.36 6.67
C SER A 416 12.89 -25.09 8.16
N THR A 417 12.97 -23.83 8.60
CA THR A 417 12.88 -23.48 10.03
C THR A 417 11.53 -22.88 10.43
N VAL A 418 10.73 -22.39 9.48
CA VAL A 418 9.44 -21.74 9.76
C VAL A 418 8.28 -22.46 9.08
N LEU A 419 8.24 -22.48 7.74
CA LEU A 419 7.04 -22.95 7.02
C LEU A 419 6.79 -24.46 7.20
N GLU A 420 7.82 -25.29 7.08
CA GLU A 420 7.68 -26.74 7.17
C GLU A 420 7.40 -27.23 8.61
N PRO A 421 8.08 -26.71 9.66
CA PRO A 421 7.69 -26.97 11.05
C PRO A 421 6.24 -26.57 11.34
N LEU A 422 5.82 -25.35 10.96
CA LEU A 422 4.43 -24.89 11.13
C LEU A 422 3.45 -25.79 10.40
N ARG A 423 3.75 -26.20 9.16
CA ARG A 423 2.90 -27.14 8.40
C ARG A 423 2.77 -28.48 9.12
N THR A 424 3.86 -28.99 9.68
CA THR A 424 3.91 -30.28 10.39
C THR A 424 3.07 -30.25 11.67
N GLU A 425 3.14 -29.16 12.42
CA GLU A 425 2.40 -28.97 13.67
C GLU A 425 0.91 -28.65 13.43
N LEU A 426 0.60 -27.76 12.48
CA LEU A 426 -0.77 -27.27 12.26
C LEU A 426 -1.64 -28.23 11.43
N LYS A 427 -1.06 -29.09 10.60
CA LYS A 427 -1.82 -30.05 9.78
C LYS A 427 -2.73 -30.97 10.60
N PRO A 428 -2.27 -31.68 11.65
CA PRO A 428 -3.16 -32.52 12.45
C PRO A 428 -4.25 -31.70 13.18
N ILE A 429 -3.92 -30.49 13.64
CA ILE A 429 -4.90 -29.58 14.26
C ILE A 429 -6.01 -29.21 13.27
N GLY A 430 -5.64 -28.76 12.06
CA GLY A 430 -6.61 -28.42 11.03
C GLY A 430 -7.47 -29.60 10.56
N GLN A 431 -6.98 -30.84 10.66
CA GLN A 431 -7.77 -32.04 10.38
C GLN A 431 -8.84 -32.27 11.46
N ILE A 432 -8.47 -32.11 12.74
CA ILE A 432 -9.41 -32.21 13.87
C ILE A 432 -10.46 -31.09 13.78
N GLU A 433 -10.04 -29.85 13.56
CA GLU A 433 -10.95 -28.70 13.43
C GLU A 433 -11.93 -28.87 12.27
N LEU A 434 -11.46 -29.33 11.10
CA LEU A 434 -12.33 -29.59 9.96
C LEU A 434 -13.33 -30.71 10.23
N GLN A 435 -12.92 -31.76 10.95
CA GLN A 435 -13.82 -32.84 11.36
C GLN A 435 -14.91 -32.33 12.31
N LEU A 436 -14.53 -31.62 13.38
CA LEU A 436 -15.47 -31.03 14.35
C LEU A 436 -16.44 -30.07 13.68
N LEU A 437 -15.93 -29.21 12.80
CA LEU A 437 -16.76 -28.27 12.03
C LEU A 437 -17.74 -29.01 11.11
N SER A 438 -17.32 -30.11 10.49
CA SER A 438 -18.18 -30.92 9.62
C SER A 438 -19.29 -31.60 10.43
N GLU A 439 -18.95 -32.20 11.58
CA GLU A 439 -19.91 -32.83 12.49
C GLU A 439 -20.93 -31.79 12.99
N TRP A 440 -20.46 -30.65 13.49
CA TRP A 440 -21.34 -29.56 13.94
C TRP A 440 -22.23 -29.03 12.80
N SER A 441 -21.64 -28.73 11.64
CA SER A 441 -22.40 -28.20 10.49
C SER A 441 -23.47 -29.17 10.02
N SER A 442 -23.20 -30.49 10.04
CA SER A 442 -24.19 -31.50 9.66
C SER A 442 -25.40 -31.57 10.61
N ALA A 443 -25.20 -31.20 11.87
CA ALA A 443 -26.24 -31.23 12.90
C ALA A 443 -27.06 -29.93 12.97
N TYR A 444 -26.44 -28.77 12.69
CA TYR A 444 -27.01 -27.46 12.96
C TYR A 444 -27.24 -26.59 11.72
N LEU A 445 -26.62 -26.90 10.58
CA LEU A 445 -26.79 -26.16 9.34
C LEU A 445 -27.52 -27.01 8.30
N ASP A 446 -28.51 -26.42 7.64
CA ASP A 446 -29.20 -27.04 6.51
C ASP A 446 -28.34 -26.92 5.23
N LEU A 447 -27.27 -27.72 5.18
CA LEU A 447 -26.36 -27.79 4.03
C LEU A 447 -26.66 -29.07 3.22
N PRO A 448 -27.18 -28.97 1.99
CA PRO A 448 -27.56 -30.15 1.21
C PRO A 448 -26.35 -30.97 0.74
N GLY A 449 -26.04 -32.08 1.41
CA GLY A 449 -24.93 -32.98 1.05
C GLY A 449 -24.02 -33.27 2.25
N THR A 450 -23.26 -34.37 2.19
CA THR A 450 -22.52 -34.89 3.36
C THR A 450 -21.18 -34.19 3.65
N LYS A 451 -20.72 -33.27 2.79
CA LYS A 451 -19.38 -32.67 2.90
C LYS A 451 -19.40 -31.15 2.78
N LEU A 452 -18.66 -30.50 3.66
CA LEU A 452 -18.33 -29.08 3.57
C LEU A 452 -17.44 -28.83 2.35
N GLU A 453 -17.88 -27.92 1.50
CA GLU A 453 -17.10 -27.43 0.36
C GLU A 453 -16.40 -26.12 0.71
N ALA A 454 -15.49 -25.66 -0.16
CA ALA A 454 -14.68 -24.45 0.10
C ALA A 454 -15.52 -23.19 0.37
N TRP A 455 -16.72 -23.09 -0.22
CA TRP A 455 -17.67 -21.99 -0.02
C TRP A 455 -18.56 -22.15 1.22
N ASP A 456 -18.47 -23.27 1.94
CA ASP A 456 -19.22 -23.50 3.18
C ASP A 456 -18.39 -23.21 4.44
N ILE A 457 -17.05 -23.34 4.37
CA ILE A 457 -16.16 -23.25 5.54
C ILE A 457 -16.32 -21.93 6.29
N ALA A 458 -16.28 -20.78 5.59
CA ALA A 458 -16.35 -19.47 6.23
C ALA A 458 -17.72 -19.23 6.92
N TYR A 459 -18.80 -19.65 6.26
CA TYR A 459 -20.14 -19.58 6.82
C TYR A 459 -20.27 -20.46 8.06
N ALA A 460 -19.82 -21.71 7.98
CA ALA A 460 -19.89 -22.66 9.08
C ALA A 460 -19.14 -22.17 10.33
N ILE A 461 -17.93 -21.64 10.17
CA ILE A 461 -17.15 -21.06 11.27
C ILE A 461 -17.89 -19.87 11.89
N GLU A 462 -18.44 -18.98 11.05
CA GLU A 462 -19.15 -17.79 11.55
C GLU A 462 -20.41 -18.19 12.33
N GLN A 463 -21.20 -19.14 11.82
CA GLN A 463 -22.40 -19.60 12.54
C GLN A 463 -22.05 -20.36 13.82
N TYR A 464 -20.97 -21.16 13.82
CA TYR A 464 -20.46 -21.80 15.03
C TYR A 464 -20.08 -20.76 16.08
N ASN A 465 -19.30 -19.74 15.69
CA ASN A 465 -18.91 -18.67 16.59
C ASN A 465 -20.11 -17.87 17.08
N PHE A 466 -21.05 -17.53 16.20
CA PHE A 466 -22.25 -16.79 16.54
C PHE A 466 -23.09 -17.54 17.58
N THR A 467 -23.33 -18.84 17.37
CA THR A 467 -24.08 -19.69 18.31
C THR A 467 -23.33 -19.94 19.62
N ALA A 468 -22.01 -20.17 19.57
CA ALA A 468 -21.19 -20.39 20.76
C ALA A 468 -21.03 -19.12 21.62
N SER A 469 -21.13 -17.94 20.99
CA SER A 469 -20.84 -16.65 21.62
C SER A 469 -22.08 -15.80 21.90
N ASP A 470 -23.28 -16.33 21.70
CA ASP A 470 -24.55 -15.58 21.73
C ASP A 470 -24.81 -14.87 23.08
N ALA A 471 -24.14 -15.27 24.17
CA ALA A 471 -24.22 -14.58 25.47
C ALA A 471 -23.14 -13.49 25.70
N GLU A 472 -21.94 -13.61 25.12
CA GLU A 472 -20.80 -12.72 25.43
C GLU A 472 -20.45 -11.74 24.30
N LEU A 473 -20.69 -12.08 23.02
CA LEU A 473 -20.40 -11.19 21.87
C LEU A 473 -21.59 -10.29 21.48
N GLN A 474 -22.81 -10.67 21.89
CA GLN A 474 -23.99 -9.80 21.88
C GLN A 474 -23.94 -8.74 22.99
N ALA A 475 -22.99 -8.85 23.93
CA ALA A 475 -22.78 -7.83 24.95
C ALA A 475 -22.47 -6.50 24.27
N LEU A 476 -23.43 -5.61 24.33
CA LEU A 476 -23.31 -4.26 23.82
C LEU A 476 -22.21 -3.57 24.63
N ILE A 477 -21.14 -3.12 23.98
CA ILE A 477 -20.20 -2.19 24.60
C ILE A 477 -20.92 -0.86 24.67
N THR A 478 -21.68 -0.72 25.74
CA THR A 478 -22.33 0.52 26.13
C THR A 478 -21.29 1.43 26.75
N PRO A 479 -21.29 2.72 26.41
CA PRO A 479 -20.64 3.70 27.26
C PRO A 479 -21.23 3.57 28.69
N PRO A 480 -20.43 3.76 29.76
CA PRO A 480 -20.97 3.83 31.12
C PRO A 480 -22.15 4.81 31.19
N GLU A 481 -23.11 4.64 32.10
CA GLU A 481 -24.29 5.52 32.20
C GLU A 481 -23.87 7.01 32.19
N SER A 482 -24.24 7.76 31.13
CA SER A 482 -23.84 9.14 30.74
C SER A 482 -22.58 9.35 29.87
N GLY A 483 -21.89 8.28 29.48
CA GLY A 483 -20.68 8.31 28.67
C GLY A 483 -20.94 8.38 27.15
N ARG A 484 -19.85 8.62 26.41
CA ARG A 484 -19.80 8.54 24.94
C ARG A 484 -18.89 7.39 24.51
N LEU A 485 -19.19 6.73 23.40
CA LEU A 485 -18.34 5.66 22.87
C LEU A 485 -16.93 6.17 22.56
N THR A 486 -16.82 7.39 22.05
CA THR A 486 -15.54 8.10 21.86
C THR A 486 -14.67 8.12 23.13
N THR A 487 -15.28 8.39 24.29
CA THR A 487 -14.58 8.42 25.59
C THR A 487 -14.17 7.03 26.05
N HIS A 488 -15.00 6.02 25.78
CA HIS A 488 -14.64 4.63 26.04
C HIS A 488 -13.44 4.18 25.21
N VAL A 489 -13.43 4.49 23.90
CA VAL A 489 -12.31 4.22 23.00
C VAL A 489 -11.04 4.96 23.44
N HIS A 490 -11.15 6.21 23.87
CA HIS A 490 -10.03 6.95 24.49
C HIS A 490 -9.48 6.25 25.73
N THR A 491 -10.35 5.78 26.62
CA THR A 491 -9.93 5.08 27.85
C THR A 491 -9.16 3.81 27.55
N LEU A 492 -9.67 2.98 26.63
CA LEU A 492 -8.99 1.76 26.18
C LEU A 492 -7.62 2.07 25.55
N LEU A 493 -7.58 3.12 24.72
CA LEU A 493 -6.34 3.56 24.09
C LEU A 493 -5.33 4.09 25.09
N ASN A 494 -5.79 4.83 26.11
CA ASN A 494 -4.92 5.34 27.15
C ASN A 494 -4.33 4.18 27.97
N GLN A 495 -5.12 3.14 28.27
CA GLN A 495 -4.60 1.93 28.89
C GLN A 495 -3.55 1.22 28.02
N LEU A 496 -3.76 1.14 26.71
CA LEU A 496 -2.77 0.60 25.77
C LEU A 496 -1.49 1.46 25.74
N ALA A 497 -1.63 2.79 25.69
CA ALA A 497 -0.51 3.72 25.72
C ALA A 497 0.30 3.61 27.02
N ASN A 498 -0.37 3.41 28.16
CA ASN A 498 0.27 3.26 29.46
C ASN A 498 1.24 2.07 29.51
N LEU A 499 0.99 1.00 28.73
CA LEU A 499 1.93 -0.13 28.59
C LEU A 499 3.31 0.32 28.04
N PHE A 500 3.33 1.42 27.31
CA PHE A 500 4.53 2.05 26.74
C PHE A 500 5.04 3.25 27.53
N ARG A 501 4.52 3.51 28.74
CA ARG A 501 4.78 4.75 29.53
C ARG A 501 4.36 6.02 28.77
N LEU A 502 3.31 5.92 27.96
CA LEU A 502 2.72 7.04 27.23
C LEU A 502 1.28 7.26 27.72
N GLN A 503 0.77 8.48 27.54
CA GLN A 503 -0.61 8.82 27.86
C GLN A 503 -1.25 9.62 26.72
N LEU A 504 -2.57 9.47 26.56
CA LEU A 504 -3.40 10.28 25.67
C LEU A 504 -4.09 11.40 26.46
N VAL A 505 -3.71 12.64 26.18
CA VAL A 505 -4.25 13.84 26.80
C VAL A 505 -5.19 14.54 25.82
N PRO A 506 -6.46 14.83 26.18
CA PRO A 506 -7.35 15.60 25.32
C PRO A 506 -6.73 16.93 24.91
N SER A 507 -6.82 17.25 23.62
CA SER A 507 -6.28 18.46 23.02
C SER A 507 -7.35 19.12 22.16
N THR A 508 -7.23 20.43 21.94
CA THR A 508 -8.12 21.17 21.04
C THR A 508 -7.33 21.66 19.85
N ARG A 509 -7.93 21.58 18.66
CA ARG A 509 -7.40 22.22 17.46
C ARG A 509 -8.47 23.14 16.88
N SER A 510 -8.05 24.28 16.35
CA SER A 510 -8.98 25.25 15.74
C SER A 510 -9.42 24.85 14.32
N ASP A 511 -8.82 23.80 13.74
CA ASP A 511 -9.04 23.38 12.37
C ASP A 511 -9.95 22.15 12.24
N THR A 512 -10.45 21.59 13.35
CA THR A 512 -11.37 20.45 13.34
C THR A 512 -12.28 20.43 14.57
N ASP A 513 -13.52 20.00 14.36
CA ASP A 513 -14.49 19.75 15.44
C ASP A 513 -14.37 18.31 16.00
N LEU A 514 -13.49 17.49 15.41
CA LEU A 514 -13.27 16.11 15.83
C LEU A 514 -12.46 16.05 17.14
N PRO A 515 -12.68 15.02 17.99
CA PRO A 515 -11.87 14.79 19.18
C PRO A 515 -10.38 14.57 18.82
N VAL A 516 -9.51 15.35 19.46
CA VAL A 516 -8.05 15.28 19.29
C VAL A 516 -7.39 14.90 20.61
N TYR A 517 -6.40 14.02 20.54
CA TYR A 517 -5.62 13.60 21.70
C TYR A 517 -4.12 13.75 21.42
N SER A 518 -3.41 14.44 22.30
CA SER A 518 -1.95 14.48 22.35
C SER A 518 -1.40 13.20 22.96
N LEU A 519 -0.36 12.64 22.35
CA LEU A 519 0.40 11.53 22.91
C LEU A 519 1.65 12.07 23.61
N GLU A 520 1.74 11.85 24.91
CA GLU A 520 2.79 12.41 25.78
C GLU A 520 3.48 11.32 26.58
N ASP A 521 4.77 11.53 26.90
CA ASP A 521 5.51 10.70 27.86
C ASP A 521 4.93 10.90 29.27
N MET A 522 4.72 9.82 30.02
CA MET A 522 4.20 9.92 31.39
C MET A 522 5.23 10.46 32.38
N ASP A 523 6.53 10.32 32.12
CA ASP A 523 7.59 10.68 33.06
C ASP A 523 7.90 12.18 33.01
N ASP A 524 8.00 12.76 31.81
CA ASP A 524 8.44 14.14 31.59
C ASP A 524 7.42 15.02 30.83
N GLY A 525 6.26 14.49 30.47
CA GLY A 525 5.22 15.21 29.72
C GLY A 525 5.61 15.55 28.28
N LYS A 526 6.66 14.91 27.75
CA LYS A 526 7.16 15.21 26.40
C LYS A 526 6.16 14.80 25.34
N PHE A 527 5.77 15.76 24.52
CA PHE A 527 4.87 15.56 23.39
C PHE A 527 5.52 14.81 22.22
N PHE A 528 4.82 13.79 21.69
CA PHE A 528 5.29 12.97 20.57
C PHE A 528 4.45 13.09 19.30
N GLY A 529 3.15 13.35 19.43
CA GLY A 529 2.22 13.32 18.30
C GLY A 529 0.77 13.52 18.69
N GLN A 530 -0.11 13.51 17.70
CA GLN A 530 -1.56 13.63 17.89
C GLN A 530 -2.30 12.49 17.21
N ILE A 531 -3.41 12.09 17.82
CA ILE A 531 -4.37 11.13 17.27
C ILE A 531 -5.73 11.82 17.22
N ILE A 532 -6.38 11.78 16.07
CA ILE A 532 -7.70 12.37 15.83
C ILE A 532 -8.70 11.24 15.65
N PHE A 533 -9.84 11.31 16.34
CA PHE A 533 -10.87 10.28 16.26
C PHE A 533 -11.98 10.71 15.31
N ASP A 534 -12.16 9.95 14.24
CA ASP A 534 -13.26 10.09 13.29
C ASP A 534 -13.92 8.71 13.11
N LEU A 535 -14.60 8.28 14.17
CA LEU A 535 -15.07 6.89 14.34
C LEU A 535 -16.41 6.60 13.65
N PHE A 536 -17.15 7.64 13.30
CA PHE A 536 -18.55 7.54 12.87
C PHE A 536 -18.67 7.74 11.37
N HIS A 537 -19.63 7.04 10.77
CA HIS A 537 -19.93 7.13 9.35
C HIS A 537 -20.29 8.57 8.93
N GLN A 538 -19.70 9.02 7.82
CA GLN A 538 -19.99 10.32 7.21
C GLN A 538 -20.47 10.15 5.76
N PRO A 539 -21.52 10.88 5.32
CA PRO A 539 -21.94 10.89 3.93
C PRO A 539 -20.80 11.29 2.98
N GLY A 540 -20.64 10.57 1.87
CA GLY A 540 -19.62 10.86 0.86
C GLY A 540 -18.25 10.22 1.13
N ARG A 541 -18.06 9.57 2.28
CA ARG A 541 -16.87 8.77 2.61
C ARG A 541 -17.01 7.30 2.18
N PRO A 542 -15.95 6.64 1.71
CA PRO A 542 -15.99 5.21 1.39
C PRO A 542 -16.23 4.34 2.64
N PRO A 543 -16.97 3.21 2.52
CA PRO A 543 -17.15 2.29 3.62
C PRO A 543 -15.86 1.51 3.93
N PHE A 544 -15.44 1.48 5.19
CA PHE A 544 -14.30 0.76 5.76
C PHE A 544 -14.60 -0.71 6.11
N LEU A 545 -15.75 -1.23 5.67
CA LEU A 545 -16.10 -2.66 5.71
C LEU A 545 -15.98 -3.29 7.11
N GLY A 546 -16.45 -2.56 8.13
CA GLY A 546 -16.40 -3.00 9.53
C GLY A 546 -15.02 -2.91 10.18
N VAL A 547 -14.02 -2.34 9.50
CA VAL A 547 -12.66 -2.17 10.02
C VAL A 547 -12.42 -0.70 10.35
N THR A 548 -11.62 -0.40 11.36
CA THR A 548 -11.07 0.96 11.52
C THR A 548 -9.77 1.11 10.74
N ALA A 549 -9.49 2.31 10.25
CA ALA A 549 -8.27 2.59 9.53
C ALA A 549 -7.44 3.65 10.26
N SER A 550 -6.17 3.35 10.48
CA SER A 550 -5.19 4.36 10.89
C SER A 550 -4.64 5.06 9.63
N VAL A 551 -5.06 6.30 9.40
CA VAL A 551 -4.61 7.12 8.27
C VAL A 551 -3.56 8.11 8.76
N PRO A 552 -2.30 7.98 8.32
CA PRO A 552 -1.24 8.87 8.77
C PRO A 552 -1.33 10.18 7.97
N ILE A 553 -1.47 11.31 8.66
CA ILE A 553 -1.49 12.64 8.03
C ILE A 553 -0.10 13.23 7.98
N ALA A 554 0.62 13.17 9.11
CA ALA A 554 1.98 13.67 9.21
C ALA A 554 2.90 12.63 9.85
N THR A 555 4.12 12.53 9.33
CA THR A 555 5.18 11.67 9.84
C THR A 555 6.33 12.53 10.35
N ARG A 556 6.78 12.21 11.57
CA ARG A 556 7.90 12.90 12.21
C ARG A 556 9.21 12.75 11.43
N THR A 557 9.93 13.85 11.24
CA THR A 557 11.25 13.92 10.59
C THR A 557 12.31 14.56 11.49
N ARG A 558 13.60 14.41 11.13
CA ARG A 558 14.76 15.04 11.79
C ARG A 558 15.21 16.34 11.12
N LEU A 559 14.60 16.73 10.01
CA LEU A 559 14.97 17.94 9.27
C LEU A 559 14.77 19.21 10.13
N SER A 560 15.67 20.18 9.99
CA SER A 560 15.63 21.45 10.72
C SER A 560 14.32 22.23 10.46
N THR A 561 13.77 22.82 11.51
CA THR A 561 12.52 23.61 11.50
C THR A 561 12.66 25.02 10.93
N THR A 562 13.87 25.45 10.56
CA THR A 562 14.09 26.75 9.94
C THR A 562 13.66 26.71 8.47
N GLY A 563 12.36 26.92 8.23
CA GLY A 563 11.81 27.11 6.89
C GLY A 563 12.54 28.23 6.16
N THR A 564 12.83 28.01 4.88
CA THR A 564 13.25 29.06 3.93
C THR A 564 12.03 29.48 3.11
N THR A 565 12.14 30.55 2.32
CA THR A 565 11.07 31.02 1.41
C THR A 565 10.58 29.99 0.39
N ILE A 566 11.29 28.86 0.24
CA ILE A 566 10.97 27.74 -0.66
C ILE A 566 10.50 26.51 0.15
N ARG A 567 10.69 26.51 1.47
CA ARG A 567 10.51 25.35 2.34
C ARG A 567 9.38 25.59 3.35
N PRO A 568 8.38 24.70 3.42
CA PRO A 568 7.38 24.75 4.47
C PRO A 568 7.97 24.52 5.86
N LYS A 569 7.34 25.08 6.90
CA LYS A 569 7.60 24.65 8.28
C LYS A 569 7.19 23.19 8.41
N ILE A 570 8.06 22.37 8.97
CA ILE A 570 7.84 20.93 9.10
C ILE A 570 7.33 20.62 10.51
N GLY A 571 6.22 19.89 10.62
CA GLY A 571 5.71 19.42 11.90
C GLY A 571 6.72 18.47 12.58
N ASN A 572 7.12 18.80 13.81
CA ASN A 572 8.06 18.00 14.62
C ASN A 572 7.48 16.71 15.19
N HIS A 573 6.24 16.37 14.84
CA HIS A 573 5.45 15.34 15.49
C HIS A 573 4.58 14.59 14.49
N SER A 574 4.23 13.35 14.81
CA SER A 574 3.36 12.53 13.96
C SER A 574 1.90 12.90 14.22
N VAL A 575 1.08 12.90 13.16
CA VAL A 575 -0.38 13.06 13.26
C VAL A 575 -1.04 11.90 12.55
N SER A 576 -1.95 11.21 13.23
CA SER A 576 -2.73 10.11 12.67
C SER A 576 -4.22 10.33 12.91
N VAL A 577 -5.05 9.98 11.93
CA VAL A 577 -6.51 9.91 12.11
C VAL A 577 -6.90 8.45 12.25
N LEU A 578 -7.73 8.16 13.24
CA LEU A 578 -8.40 6.89 13.41
C LEU A 578 -9.79 6.99 12.80
N LEU A 579 -9.95 6.39 11.62
CA LEU A 579 -11.20 6.39 10.86
C LEU A 579 -12.00 5.13 11.16
N GLY A 580 -13.32 5.26 11.31
CA GLY A 580 -14.26 4.15 11.45
C GLY A 580 -15.61 4.47 10.82
N ASP A 581 -16.46 3.47 10.63
CA ASP A 581 -17.81 3.63 10.09
C ASP A 581 -18.89 3.14 11.06
N LEU A 582 -18.77 3.53 12.32
CA LEU A 582 -19.86 3.28 13.27
C LEU A 582 -21.09 4.08 12.86
N PRO A 583 -22.30 3.53 13.02
CA PRO A 583 -23.50 4.34 12.89
C PRO A 583 -23.43 5.49 13.91
N PRO A 584 -23.87 6.72 13.57
CA PRO A 584 -23.81 7.86 14.49
C PRO A 584 -24.52 7.59 15.83
N THR A 585 -25.56 6.76 15.84
CA THR A 585 -26.30 6.38 17.05
C THR A 585 -25.44 5.57 18.04
N ALA A 586 -24.39 4.89 17.57
CA ALA A 586 -23.47 4.15 18.43
C ALA A 586 -22.71 5.04 19.41
N GLU A 587 -22.61 6.35 19.16
CA GLU A 587 -21.98 7.27 20.12
C GLU A 587 -22.68 7.26 21.47
N THR A 588 -24.01 7.13 21.48
CA THR A 588 -24.85 7.09 22.69
C THR A 588 -25.32 5.68 23.03
N GLU A 589 -25.62 4.87 22.01
CA GLU A 589 -26.18 3.54 22.19
C GLU A 589 -25.10 2.49 22.42
N GLY A 590 -23.85 2.75 22.03
CA GLY A 590 -22.77 1.76 22.06
C GLY A 590 -22.69 0.90 20.80
N CYS A 591 -21.78 -0.08 20.81
CA CYS A 591 -21.59 -1.00 19.69
C CYS A 591 -21.36 -2.44 20.15
N GLN A 592 -21.66 -3.43 19.30
CA GLN A 592 -21.40 -4.83 19.62
C GLN A 592 -19.90 -5.10 19.80
N ALA A 593 -19.55 -6.03 20.71
CA ALA A 593 -18.16 -6.40 20.98
C ALA A 593 -17.41 -6.92 19.73
N GLN A 594 -18.12 -7.57 18.80
CA GLN A 594 -17.58 -8.02 17.51
C GLN A 594 -17.11 -6.85 16.64
N VAL A 595 -17.81 -5.71 16.69
CA VAL A 595 -17.42 -4.46 16.02
C VAL A 595 -16.21 -3.85 16.72
N THR A 596 -16.05 -4.04 18.03
CA THR A 596 -14.95 -3.44 18.81
C THR A 596 -13.61 -4.15 18.57
N ARG A 597 -13.61 -5.45 18.25
CA ARG A 597 -12.39 -6.21 17.90
C ARG A 597 -11.64 -5.61 16.70
N THR A 598 -12.34 -4.94 15.80
CA THR A 598 -11.73 -4.32 14.61
C THR A 598 -11.08 -2.96 14.90
N TYR A 599 -11.18 -2.46 16.13
CA TYR A 599 -10.47 -1.27 16.60
C TYR A 599 -9.05 -1.63 17.04
N TYR A 600 -8.85 -2.70 17.80
CA TYR A 600 -7.58 -2.97 18.48
C TYR A 600 -6.32 -3.02 17.58
N SER A 601 -6.40 -3.57 16.37
CA SER A 601 -5.23 -3.69 15.47
C SER A 601 -4.82 -2.34 14.82
N PRO A 602 -5.74 -1.58 14.18
CA PRO A 602 -5.49 -0.21 13.72
C PRO A 602 -5.11 0.76 14.85
N LEU A 603 -5.62 0.51 16.06
CA LEU A 603 -5.28 1.24 17.27
C LEU A 603 -3.82 1.05 17.68
N GLN A 604 -3.33 -0.20 17.73
CA GLN A 604 -1.93 -0.50 18.02
C GLN A 604 -0.98 0.13 16.98
N LEU A 605 -1.38 0.12 15.71
CA LEU A 605 -0.65 0.79 14.62
C LEU A 605 -0.57 2.31 14.80
N SER A 606 -1.64 2.96 15.27
CA SER A 606 -1.67 4.42 15.50
C SER A 606 -0.74 4.84 16.65
N VAL A 607 -0.75 4.09 17.76
CA VAL A 607 0.18 4.30 18.88
C VAL A 607 1.62 4.05 18.45
N HIS A 608 1.88 2.97 17.71
CA HIS A 608 3.22 2.67 17.21
C HIS A 608 3.78 3.79 16.30
N ARG A 609 2.97 4.35 15.41
CA ARG A 609 3.36 5.45 14.50
C ARG A 609 3.68 6.77 15.23
N CYS A 610 3.08 6.99 16.39
CA CYS A 610 3.30 8.19 17.20
C CYS A 610 4.39 7.98 18.28
N SER A 611 4.71 6.73 18.62
CA SER A 611 5.75 6.38 19.60
C SER A 611 7.18 6.69 19.11
N PRO A 612 8.14 6.94 20.03
CA PRO A 612 9.56 7.08 19.67
C PRO A 612 10.12 5.79 19.04
N THR A 613 10.86 5.93 17.93
CA THR A 613 11.42 4.80 17.16
C THR A 613 12.66 4.14 17.77
N THR A 614 12.98 4.42 19.04
CA THR A 614 14.13 3.86 19.75
C THR A 614 13.63 2.99 20.89
N PRO A 615 14.07 1.72 21.00
CA PRO A 615 13.96 1.04 22.29
C PRO A 615 14.78 1.84 23.32
N ARG A 616 14.21 2.08 24.51
CA ARG A 616 15.03 2.44 25.68
C ARG A 616 15.91 1.24 26.03
#